data_AF-A0A7S1VKY1-F1
#
_entry.id   AF-A0A7S1VKY1-F1
#
_cell.length_a   1.000
_cell.length_b   1.000
_cell.length_c   1.000
_cell.angle_alpha   90.00
_cell.angle_beta   90.00
_cell.angle_gamma   90.00
#
_symmetry.space_group_name_H-M   'P 1'
#
loop_
_entity.id
_entity.type
_entity.pdbx_description
1 polymer ?
#
loop_
_entity_poly.entity_id
_entity_poly.type
_entity_poly.pdbx_seq_one_letter_code
_entity_poly.pdbx_strand_id
1 'polypeptide(L)'
;WNQNLAGNSGVVGAFHVQGVNWNFQSHENEILDQSPAPLVATVKPHDVETLRDHSGPFAVWRHKLSKLEYRSRGDSVMRVALNHQDWEIFTVVPLQVARANLLWGPIGLVDMLNSGGAIMEADNQLDYSSSGAVIRARLTSRGPGHFVAFTNRRPLHVLVDGLKVDYSYDEEDSELSFQLPEEADAVVGH
;
A
#
# COMPACT_ATOMS: atom_id res chain seq x y z
N TRP A 1 -11.36 4.27 -9.24
CA TRP A 1 -11.88 3.81 -7.94
C TRP A 1 -10.84 2.99 -7.17
N ASN A 2 -9.78 2.49 -7.81
CA ASN A 2 -8.68 1.75 -7.20
C ASN A 2 -7.38 2.58 -7.09
N GLN A 3 -7.45 3.91 -7.05
CA GLN A 3 -6.29 4.80 -7.09
C GLN A 3 -6.40 5.89 -6.03
N ASN A 4 -5.27 6.25 -5.42
CA ASN A 4 -5.12 7.55 -4.77
C ASN A 4 -4.09 8.40 -5.53
N LEU A 5 -4.53 9.55 -6.06
CA LEU A 5 -3.67 10.51 -6.75
C LEU A 5 -2.69 11.22 -5.82
N ALA A 6 -3.08 11.49 -4.57
CA ALA A 6 -2.24 12.21 -3.61
C ALA A 6 -1.03 11.39 -3.15
N GLY A 7 -1.23 10.09 -2.91
CA GLY A 7 -0.15 9.15 -2.61
C GLY A 7 0.46 8.49 -3.83
N ASN A 8 0.01 8.85 -5.05
CA ASN A 8 0.33 8.19 -6.32
C ASN A 8 0.31 6.65 -6.23
N SER A 9 -0.72 6.08 -5.62
CA SER A 9 -0.82 4.64 -5.33
C SER A 9 -2.02 4.01 -6.00
N GLY A 10 -1.98 2.68 -6.17
CA GLY A 10 -3.10 1.91 -6.72
C GLY A 10 -3.33 0.61 -5.99
N VAL A 11 -4.51 0.04 -6.18
CA VAL A 11 -4.92 -1.22 -5.56
C VAL A 11 -5.25 -2.25 -6.65
N VAL A 12 -4.78 -3.48 -6.44
CA VAL A 12 -5.14 -4.66 -7.23
C VAL A 12 -5.68 -5.72 -6.28
N GLY A 13 -6.82 -6.32 -6.59
CA GLY A 13 -7.38 -7.44 -5.83
C GLY A 13 -7.37 -8.72 -6.66
N ALA A 14 -6.98 -9.82 -6.04
CA ALA A 14 -7.06 -11.16 -6.60
C ALA A 14 -8.04 -12.00 -5.76
N PHE A 15 -9.07 -12.54 -6.39
CA PHE A 15 -10.15 -13.26 -5.71
C PHE A 15 -10.41 -14.59 -6.43
N HIS A 16 -10.46 -15.69 -5.68
CA HIS A 16 -10.84 -16.98 -6.23
C HIS A 16 -12.33 -17.24 -5.99
N VAL A 17 -13.13 -16.91 -7.00
CA VAL A 17 -14.61 -16.98 -6.99
C VAL A 17 -15.19 -18.09 -7.87
N GLN A 18 -14.37 -19.05 -8.31
CA GLN A 18 -14.86 -20.20 -9.10
C GLN A 18 -15.80 -21.07 -8.27
N GLY A 19 -16.55 -21.94 -8.95
CA GLY A 19 -17.51 -22.86 -8.32
C GLY A 19 -18.92 -22.30 -8.15
N VAL A 20 -19.12 -21.02 -8.48
CA VAL A 20 -20.42 -20.36 -8.45
C VAL A 20 -20.67 -19.66 -9.80
N ASN A 21 -21.91 -19.71 -10.28
CA ASN A 21 -22.36 -18.95 -11.43
C ASN A 21 -23.54 -18.05 -11.04
N TRP A 22 -23.61 -16.87 -11.66
CA TRP A 22 -24.77 -16.01 -11.49
C TRP A 22 -25.90 -16.47 -12.41
N ASN A 23 -27.02 -16.91 -11.83
CA ASN A 23 -28.20 -17.26 -12.60
C ASN A 23 -29.02 -15.99 -12.88
N PHE A 24 -28.99 -15.52 -14.13
CA PHE A 24 -29.71 -14.31 -14.55
C PHE A 24 -31.24 -14.45 -14.51
N GLN A 25 -31.79 -15.66 -14.43
CA GLN A 25 -33.25 -15.88 -14.34
C GLN A 25 -33.74 -15.83 -12.90
N SER A 26 -33.08 -16.54 -11.98
CA SER A 26 -33.45 -16.53 -10.57
C SER A 26 -32.88 -15.34 -9.80
N HIS A 27 -31.88 -14.65 -10.36
CA HIS A 27 -31.07 -13.65 -9.65
C HIS A 27 -30.41 -14.22 -8.38
N GLU A 28 -29.99 -15.48 -8.45
CA GLU A 28 -29.34 -16.18 -7.35
C GLU A 28 -28.00 -16.77 -7.80
N ASN A 29 -27.13 -17.02 -6.83
CA ASN A 29 -25.88 -17.73 -7.02
C ASN A 29 -26.15 -19.24 -7.09
N GLU A 30 -25.80 -19.87 -8.20
CA GLU A 30 -25.88 -21.32 -8.39
C GLU A 30 -24.50 -21.95 -8.18
N ILE A 31 -24.41 -22.92 -7.27
CA ILE A 31 -23.15 -23.61 -6.96
C ILE A 31 -22.96 -24.72 -7.99
N LEU A 32 -21.96 -24.57 -8.85
CA LEU A 32 -21.58 -25.56 -9.88
C LEU A 32 -20.50 -26.53 -9.38
N ASP A 33 -19.64 -26.07 -8.47
CA ASP A 33 -18.59 -26.87 -7.83
C ASP A 33 -18.40 -26.36 -6.40
N GLN A 34 -18.60 -27.24 -5.42
CA GLN A 34 -18.47 -26.91 -4.00
C GLN A 34 -17.00 -26.84 -3.53
N SER A 35 -16.06 -27.38 -4.30
CA SER A 35 -14.64 -27.40 -3.93
C SER A 35 -13.71 -27.27 -5.14
N PRO A 36 -13.71 -26.11 -5.84
CA PRO A 36 -12.75 -25.82 -6.89
C PRO A 36 -11.31 -25.99 -6.43
N ALA A 37 -10.46 -26.52 -7.31
CA ALA A 37 -9.04 -26.67 -7.04
C ALA A 37 -8.37 -25.30 -6.80
N PRO A 38 -7.36 -25.20 -5.90
CA PRO A 38 -6.62 -23.97 -5.71
C PRO A 38 -5.99 -23.47 -7.02
N LEU A 39 -5.93 -22.16 -7.18
CA LEU A 39 -5.32 -21.53 -8.34
C LEU A 39 -4.14 -20.64 -7.95
N VAL A 40 -3.32 -20.32 -8.94
CA VAL A 40 -2.25 -19.32 -8.79
C VAL A 40 -2.54 -18.15 -9.69
N ALA A 41 -2.81 -16.99 -9.09
CA ALA A 41 -2.91 -15.73 -9.81
C ALA A 41 -1.55 -15.03 -9.86
N THR A 42 -1.40 -14.16 -10.86
CA THR A 42 -0.22 -13.31 -11.02
C THR A 42 -0.63 -11.85 -11.00
N VAL A 43 0.09 -11.04 -10.23
CA VAL A 43 -0.11 -9.59 -10.12
C VAL A 43 1.21 -8.88 -10.39
N LYS A 44 1.16 -7.72 -11.04
CA LYS A 44 2.31 -6.86 -11.34
C LYS A 44 1.97 -5.41 -10.95
N PRO A 45 2.96 -4.58 -10.60
CA PRO A 45 2.68 -3.16 -10.35
C PRO A 45 1.97 -2.45 -11.53
N HIS A 46 2.32 -2.78 -12.78
CA HIS A 46 1.70 -2.23 -14.00
C HIS A 46 0.29 -2.75 -14.31
N ASP A 47 -0.25 -3.67 -13.50
CA ASP A 47 -1.69 -3.99 -13.53
C ASP A 47 -2.52 -2.81 -13.02
N VAL A 48 -1.91 -1.88 -12.26
CA VAL A 48 -2.46 -0.54 -12.02
C VAL A 48 -2.19 0.34 -13.24
N GLU A 49 -3.24 0.63 -14.02
CA GLU A 49 -3.15 1.36 -15.29
C GLU A 49 -2.39 2.69 -15.19
N THR A 50 -2.65 3.47 -14.15
CA THR A 50 -2.05 4.80 -13.96
C THR A 50 -0.59 4.78 -13.55
N LEU A 51 -0.06 3.61 -13.18
CA LEU A 51 1.35 3.44 -12.79
C LEU A 51 2.22 2.91 -13.94
N ARG A 52 1.65 2.64 -15.12
CA ARG A 52 2.37 2.07 -16.26
C ARG A 52 3.50 2.94 -16.79
N ASP A 53 3.34 4.26 -16.68
CA ASP A 53 4.36 5.23 -17.13
C ASP A 53 5.51 5.38 -16.14
N HIS A 54 5.38 4.85 -14.91
CA HIS A 54 6.49 4.82 -13.95
C HIS A 54 7.45 3.69 -14.29
N SER A 55 8.69 4.06 -14.62
CA SER A 55 9.78 3.14 -14.98
C SER A 55 10.65 2.73 -13.80
N GLY A 56 10.45 3.35 -12.63
CA GLY A 56 11.23 3.11 -11.43
C GLY A 56 10.77 1.89 -10.62
N PRO A 57 11.34 1.72 -9.42
CA PRO A 57 10.93 0.65 -8.53
C PRO A 57 9.60 0.97 -7.83
N PHE A 58 9.03 -0.05 -7.21
CA PHE A 58 7.76 -0.04 -6.50
C PHE A 58 7.91 -0.73 -5.15
N ALA A 59 7.07 -0.33 -4.19
CA ALA A 59 6.76 -1.11 -3.01
C ALA A 59 5.33 -1.62 -3.10
N VAL A 60 5.11 -2.84 -2.64
CA VAL A 60 3.82 -3.51 -2.69
C VAL A 60 3.48 -4.06 -1.32
N TRP A 61 2.36 -3.62 -0.75
CA TRP A 61 1.82 -4.18 0.48
C TRP A 61 0.78 -5.24 0.18
N ARG A 62 0.96 -6.42 0.76
CA ARG A 62 0.03 -7.55 0.68
C ARG A 62 -0.81 -7.58 1.93
N HIS A 63 -2.08 -7.23 1.79
CA HIS A 63 -2.99 -6.99 2.91
C HIS A 63 -3.22 -8.25 3.74
N LYS A 64 -3.51 -9.39 3.10
CA LYS A 64 -3.80 -10.63 3.83
C LYS A 64 -2.54 -11.25 4.45
N LEU A 65 -1.39 -11.11 3.79
CA LEU A 65 -0.11 -11.57 4.33
C LEU A 65 0.52 -10.60 5.33
N SER A 66 0.03 -9.36 5.42
CA SER A 66 0.64 -8.27 6.17
C SER A 66 2.13 -8.14 5.88
N LYS A 67 2.49 -8.09 4.58
CA LYS A 67 3.88 -8.10 4.13
C LYS A 67 4.17 -7.01 3.09
N LEU A 68 5.28 -6.30 3.29
CA LEU A 68 5.85 -5.38 2.31
C LEU A 68 6.82 -6.10 1.37
N GLU A 69 6.73 -5.80 0.07
CA GLU A 69 7.60 -6.39 -0.95
C GLU A 69 8.14 -5.32 -1.92
N TYR A 70 9.47 -5.31 -2.12
CA TYR A 70 10.11 -4.46 -3.12
C TYR A 70 10.04 -5.06 -4.53
N ARG A 71 9.71 -4.24 -5.53
CA ARG A 71 9.73 -4.63 -6.95
C ARG A 71 10.56 -3.65 -7.76
N SER A 72 11.57 -4.16 -8.45
CA SER A 72 12.52 -3.30 -9.19
C SER A 72 11.92 -2.66 -10.43
N ARG A 73 10.84 -3.24 -10.97
CA ARG A 73 10.17 -2.82 -12.21
C ARG A 73 8.69 -3.09 -12.16
N GLY A 74 7.94 -2.37 -12.97
CA GLY A 74 6.49 -2.49 -13.01
C GLY A 74 5.95 -3.78 -13.64
N ASP A 75 6.77 -4.51 -14.38
CA ASP A 75 6.45 -5.82 -14.96
C ASP A 75 6.84 -7.01 -14.05
N SER A 76 7.39 -6.73 -12.87
CA SER A 76 7.81 -7.76 -11.90
C SER A 76 6.62 -8.58 -11.40
N VAL A 77 6.64 -9.88 -11.66
CA VAL A 77 5.53 -10.79 -11.35
C VAL A 77 5.54 -11.20 -9.89
N MET A 78 4.41 -10.99 -9.22
CA MET A 78 4.08 -11.54 -7.90
C MET A 78 3.07 -12.67 -8.07
N ARG A 79 3.35 -13.83 -7.49
CA ARG A 79 2.45 -14.99 -7.55
C ARG A 79 1.70 -15.10 -6.23
N VAL A 80 0.40 -15.35 -6.30
CA VAL A 80 -0.44 -15.63 -5.15
C VAL A 80 -1.21 -16.92 -5.36
N ALA A 81 -1.05 -17.86 -4.43
CA ALA A 81 -1.86 -19.07 -4.39
C ALA A 81 -3.15 -18.76 -3.63
N LEU A 82 -4.30 -19.13 -4.21
CA LEU A 82 -5.62 -18.85 -3.68
C LEU A 82 -6.42 -20.15 -3.60
N ASN A 83 -6.81 -20.54 -2.39
CA ASN A 83 -7.82 -21.59 -2.19
C ASN A 83 -9.21 -21.10 -2.66
N HIS A 84 -10.20 -21.99 -2.72
CA HIS A 84 -11.57 -21.57 -2.99
C HIS A 84 -12.04 -20.57 -1.91
N GLN A 85 -12.69 -19.48 -2.32
CA GLN A 85 -13.12 -18.35 -1.46
C GLN A 85 -11.96 -17.61 -0.79
N ASP A 86 -10.76 -17.72 -1.34
CA ASP A 86 -9.57 -17.03 -0.88
C ASP A 86 -9.34 -15.73 -1.67
N TRP A 87 -8.59 -14.81 -1.08
CA TRP A 87 -8.31 -13.50 -1.65
C TRP A 87 -6.97 -12.95 -1.20
N GLU A 88 -6.45 -12.01 -1.98
CA GLU A 88 -5.34 -11.14 -1.61
C GLU A 88 -5.59 -9.76 -2.22
N ILE A 89 -5.23 -8.71 -1.49
CA ILE A 89 -5.28 -7.34 -1.98
C ILE A 89 -3.87 -6.77 -1.90
N PHE A 90 -3.51 -6.02 -2.93
CA PHE A 90 -2.20 -5.41 -3.10
C PHE A 90 -2.36 -3.90 -3.16
N THR A 91 -1.74 -3.16 -2.24
CA THR A 91 -1.48 -1.73 -2.45
C THR A 91 -0.13 -1.58 -3.13
N VAL A 92 -0.10 -0.95 -4.29
CA VAL A 92 1.09 -0.71 -5.10
C VAL A 92 1.46 0.78 -5.04
N VAL A 93 2.71 1.06 -4.71
CA VAL A 93 3.24 2.43 -4.59
C VAL A 93 4.53 2.55 -5.40
N PRO A 94 4.62 3.46 -6.39
CA PRO A 94 5.87 3.79 -7.06
C PRO A 94 6.82 4.48 -6.07
N LEU A 95 8.06 4.05 -6.06
CA LEU A 95 9.09 4.62 -5.18
C LEU A 95 9.74 5.83 -5.83
N GLN A 96 9.86 6.89 -5.03
CA GLN A 96 10.66 8.05 -5.35
C GLN A 96 12.15 7.71 -5.16
N VAL A 97 12.98 8.24 -6.06
CA VAL A 97 14.45 8.08 -6.00
C VAL A 97 15.09 9.44 -5.72
N ALA A 98 15.67 9.59 -4.54
CA ALA A 98 16.40 10.79 -4.14
C ALA A 98 17.92 10.64 -4.30
N ARG A 99 18.65 11.72 -3.96
CA ARG A 99 20.12 11.70 -3.90
C ARG A 99 20.63 10.52 -3.08
N ALA A 100 21.81 10.05 -3.46
CA ALA A 100 22.45 8.88 -2.86
C ALA A 100 21.60 7.59 -2.92
N ASN A 101 20.68 7.48 -3.90
CA ASN A 101 19.80 6.32 -4.09
C ASN A 101 18.92 6.01 -2.86
N LEU A 102 18.49 7.04 -2.12
CA LEU A 102 17.43 6.89 -1.14
C LEU A 102 16.13 6.60 -1.89
N LEU A 103 15.45 5.53 -1.48
CA LEU A 103 14.15 5.13 -1.98
C LEU A 103 13.10 5.41 -0.90
N TRP A 104 11.97 5.97 -1.33
CA TRP A 104 10.88 6.34 -0.44
C TRP A 104 9.52 6.12 -1.12
N GLY A 105 8.55 5.59 -0.39
CA GLY A 105 7.15 5.56 -0.83
C GLY A 105 6.18 5.26 0.32
N PRO A 106 5.14 6.08 0.54
CA PRO A 106 4.17 5.83 1.60
C PRO A 106 3.12 4.79 1.18
N ILE A 107 2.98 3.71 1.95
CA ILE A 107 1.91 2.71 1.74
C ILE A 107 0.58 3.20 2.29
N GLY A 108 0.62 3.92 3.42
CA GLY A 108 -0.55 4.47 4.09
C GLY A 108 -1.02 3.63 5.29
N LEU A 109 -2.32 3.69 5.58
CA LEU A 109 -2.94 2.97 6.70
C LEU A 109 -3.20 1.51 6.32
N VAL A 110 -2.33 0.59 6.73
CA VAL A 110 -2.33 -0.80 6.21
C VAL A 110 -3.43 -1.69 6.74
N ASP A 111 -4.12 -1.28 7.81
CA ASP A 111 -5.34 -1.94 8.29
C ASP A 111 -6.56 -1.64 7.39
N MET A 112 -6.43 -0.72 6.43
CA MET A 112 -7.43 -0.44 5.41
C MET A 112 -7.04 -1.08 4.08
N LEU A 113 -7.96 -1.80 3.44
CA LEU A 113 -7.72 -2.47 2.15
C LEU A 113 -7.34 -1.51 1.00
N ASN A 114 -7.63 -0.22 1.15
CA ASN A 114 -7.18 0.87 0.30
C ASN A 114 -6.17 1.77 1.04
N SER A 115 -5.12 1.18 1.62
CA SER A 115 -4.20 1.86 2.56
C SER A 115 -3.75 3.25 2.14
N GLY A 116 -3.46 3.44 0.85
CA GLY A 116 -3.06 4.74 0.30
C GLY A 116 -4.13 5.82 0.41
N GLY A 117 -5.42 5.47 0.51
CA GLY A 117 -6.57 6.39 0.49
C GLY A 117 -6.62 7.39 1.64
N ALA A 118 -5.92 7.12 2.75
CA ALA A 118 -5.76 8.05 3.85
C ALA A 118 -4.73 9.16 3.58
N ILE A 119 -3.92 9.04 2.52
CA ILE A 119 -2.91 10.03 2.15
C ILE A 119 -3.61 11.18 1.41
N MET A 120 -3.57 12.36 1.99
CA MET A 120 -4.20 13.57 1.45
C MET A 120 -3.24 14.36 0.57
N GLU A 121 -1.97 14.38 0.95
CA GLU A 121 -0.88 15.01 0.22
C GLU A 121 0.38 14.19 0.48
N ALA A 122 1.19 13.93 -0.54
CA ALA A 122 2.56 13.46 -0.36
C ALA A 122 3.47 14.40 -1.14
N ASP A 123 4.53 14.87 -0.51
CA ASP A 123 5.53 15.62 -1.24
C ASP A 123 6.18 14.66 -2.26
N ASN A 124 5.95 14.94 -3.54
CA ASN A 124 6.54 14.17 -4.64
C ASN A 124 8.05 14.44 -4.76
N GLN A 125 8.58 15.36 -3.94
CA GLN A 125 9.99 15.66 -3.83
C GLN A 125 10.44 15.53 -2.38
N LEU A 126 11.53 14.81 -2.16
CA LEU A 126 12.19 14.75 -0.87
C LEU A 126 12.93 16.07 -0.61
N ASP A 127 12.78 16.62 0.59
CA ASP A 127 13.49 17.85 0.97
C ASP A 127 14.89 17.57 1.46
N TYR A 128 15.73 18.57 1.28
CA TYR A 128 17.09 18.55 1.78
C TYR A 128 17.28 19.70 2.77
N SER A 129 17.92 19.41 3.90
CA SER A 129 18.48 20.48 4.74
C SER A 129 19.42 21.37 3.94
N SER A 130 19.66 22.60 4.37
CA SER A 130 20.58 23.54 3.70
C SER A 130 22.00 22.98 3.55
N SER A 131 22.45 22.09 4.46
CA SER A 131 23.73 21.39 4.37
C SER A 131 23.71 20.16 3.44
N GLY A 132 22.54 19.74 2.96
CA GLY A 132 22.33 18.52 2.19
C GLY A 132 22.44 17.22 2.98
N ALA A 133 22.73 17.29 4.29
CA ALA A 133 23.00 16.12 5.12
C ALA A 133 21.73 15.36 5.55
N VAL A 134 20.61 16.06 5.69
CA VAL A 134 19.32 15.47 6.10
C VAL A 134 18.38 15.49 4.91
N ILE A 135 17.79 14.33 4.61
CA ILE A 135 16.72 14.17 3.64
C ILE A 135 15.41 13.98 4.41
N ARG A 136 14.33 14.66 4.02
CA ARG A 136 13.01 14.54 4.66
C ARG A 136 11.96 14.16 3.63
N ALA A 137 11.11 13.22 4.02
CA ALA A 137 9.83 12.98 3.36
C ALA A 137 8.74 13.68 4.17
N ARG A 138 7.82 14.35 3.48
CA ARG A 138 6.62 14.92 4.08
C ARG A 138 5.38 14.38 3.39
N LEU A 139 4.36 14.11 4.19
CA LEU A 139 3.03 13.77 3.73
C LEU A 139 2.02 14.24 4.76
N THR A 140 0.79 14.43 4.30
CA THR A 140 -0.38 14.66 5.12
C THR A 140 -1.25 13.42 4.98
N SER A 141 -1.62 12.81 6.10
CA SER A 141 -2.57 11.70 6.14
C SER A 141 -3.74 12.05 7.04
N ARG A 142 -4.89 11.44 6.79
CA ARG A 142 -6.09 11.60 7.59
C ARG A 142 -6.48 10.27 8.23
N GLY A 143 -6.84 10.35 9.50
CA GLY A 143 -7.33 9.22 10.28
C GLY A 143 -6.22 8.53 11.08
N PRO A 144 -6.59 7.91 12.21
CA PRO A 144 -5.66 7.17 13.04
C PRO A 144 -5.32 5.80 12.45
N GLY A 145 -4.26 5.19 12.99
CA GLY A 145 -3.99 3.78 12.83
C GLY A 145 -2.57 3.46 12.37
N HIS A 146 -2.40 2.19 12.00
CA HIS A 146 -1.10 1.63 11.65
C HIS A 146 -0.64 2.13 10.28
N PHE A 147 0.37 3.00 10.28
CA PHE A 147 0.94 3.56 9.07
C PHE A 147 2.21 2.80 8.68
N VAL A 148 2.31 2.45 7.40
CA VAL A 148 3.50 1.82 6.81
C VAL A 148 4.03 2.65 5.64
N ALA A 149 5.35 2.67 5.49
CA ALA A 149 6.04 3.21 4.34
C ALA A 149 7.25 2.36 3.98
N PHE A 150 7.63 2.38 2.71
CA PHE A 150 8.89 1.83 2.26
C PHE A 150 10.00 2.87 2.37
N THR A 151 11.13 2.48 2.97
CA THR A 151 12.39 3.20 2.80
C THR A 151 13.59 2.28 2.90
N ASN A 152 14.52 2.38 1.96
CA ASN A 152 15.73 1.54 1.95
C ASN A 152 16.82 2.00 2.93
N ARG A 153 16.52 3.01 3.77
CA ARG A 153 17.42 3.46 4.84
C ARG A 153 16.61 3.74 6.09
N ARG A 154 17.08 3.22 7.23
CA ARG A 154 16.50 3.49 8.54
C ARG A 154 16.38 5.01 8.77
N PRO A 155 15.17 5.54 9.04
CA PRO A 155 15.00 6.94 9.42
C PRO A 155 15.76 7.27 10.72
N LEU A 156 16.12 8.53 10.92
CA LEU A 156 16.69 9.00 12.20
C LEU A 156 15.61 9.23 13.27
N HIS A 157 14.44 9.65 12.83
CA HIS A 157 13.24 9.89 13.64
C HIS A 157 12.03 10.00 12.71
N VAL A 158 10.84 9.74 13.26
CA VAL A 158 9.55 10.05 12.63
C VAL A 158 8.88 11.15 13.45
N LEU A 159 8.31 12.14 12.77
CA LEU A 159 7.54 13.21 13.40
C LEU A 159 6.09 13.13 12.93
N VAL A 160 5.15 13.20 13.88
CA VAL A 160 3.72 13.36 13.62
C VAL A 160 3.30 14.67 14.28
N ASP A 161 2.74 15.60 13.51
CA ASP A 161 2.42 16.96 13.95
C ASP A 161 3.59 17.68 14.65
N GLY A 162 4.81 17.43 14.16
CA GLY A 162 6.05 17.99 14.71
C GLY A 162 6.56 17.31 15.98
N LEU A 163 5.83 16.35 16.54
CA LEU A 163 6.22 15.58 17.72
C LEU A 163 6.92 14.29 17.31
N LYS A 164 8.04 13.97 17.96
CA LYS A 164 8.75 12.71 17.73
C LYS A 164 7.91 11.54 18.25
N VAL A 165 7.69 10.55 17.39
CA VAL A 165 7.01 9.31 17.74
C VAL A 165 7.96 8.12 17.67
N ASP A 166 7.61 7.06 18.39
CA ASP A 166 8.26 5.77 18.24
C ASP A 166 7.86 5.12 16.91
N TYR A 167 8.79 4.37 16.33
CA TYR A 167 8.60 3.64 15.08
C TYR A 167 9.40 2.34 15.13
N SER A 168 8.95 1.35 14.37
CA SER A 168 9.75 0.16 14.03
C SER A 168 10.32 0.30 12.61
N TYR A 169 11.46 -0.35 12.39
CA TYR A 169 12.06 -0.44 11.07
C TYR A 169 12.60 -1.85 10.84
N ASP A 170 12.06 -2.52 9.84
CA ASP A 170 12.56 -3.80 9.34
C ASP A 170 13.59 -3.53 8.22
N GLU A 171 14.82 -3.98 8.42
CA GLU A 171 15.90 -3.80 7.44
C GLU A 171 15.79 -4.78 6.27
N GLU A 172 15.19 -5.96 6.49
CA GLU A 172 15.04 -7.00 5.46
C GLU A 172 14.02 -6.55 4.40
N ASP A 173 12.84 -6.15 4.85
CA ASP A 173 11.75 -5.73 3.97
C ASP A 173 11.76 -4.21 3.68
N SER A 174 12.69 -3.45 4.30
CA SER A 174 12.79 -1.98 4.19
C SER A 174 11.49 -1.28 4.60
N GLU A 175 10.85 -1.81 5.65
CA GLU A 175 9.56 -1.40 6.15
C GLU A 175 9.71 -0.43 7.33
N LEU A 176 9.21 0.79 7.16
CA LEU A 176 8.99 1.73 8.24
C LEU A 176 7.54 1.60 8.72
N SER A 177 7.36 1.46 10.03
CA SER A 177 6.03 1.41 10.64
C SER A 177 5.92 2.26 11.90
N PHE A 178 4.79 2.97 12.04
CA PHE A 178 4.45 3.79 13.21
C PHE A 178 2.93 3.94 13.33
N GLN A 179 2.47 4.48 14.46
CA GLN A 179 1.04 4.72 14.72
C GLN A 179 0.69 6.18 14.52
N LEU A 180 -0.38 6.46 13.77
CA LEU A 180 -1.01 7.76 13.73
C LEU A 180 -2.02 7.88 14.89
N PRO A 181 -1.98 8.98 15.67
CA PRO A 181 -2.84 9.15 16.84
C PRO A 181 -4.31 9.35 16.46
N GLU A 182 -5.23 8.98 17.35
CA GLU A 182 -6.64 9.34 17.25
C GLU A 182 -6.83 10.86 17.34
N GLU A 183 -7.61 11.43 16.42
CA GLU A 183 -8.13 12.79 16.57
C GLU A 183 -9.20 12.75 17.69
N ALA A 184 -9.08 13.62 18.70
CA ALA A 184 -10.02 13.67 19.83
C ALA A 184 -11.40 14.25 19.46
N ASP A 185 -12.42 13.86 20.24
CA ASP A 185 -13.87 13.96 20.04
C ASP A 185 -14.47 15.20 19.35
N ALA A 186 -15.47 14.94 18.49
CA ALA A 186 -16.45 15.92 18.04
C ALA A 186 -17.68 15.92 18.96
N VAL A 187 -17.83 16.95 19.80
CA VAL A 187 -19.07 17.18 20.56
C VAL A 187 -20.05 17.94 19.67
N VAL A 188 -21.07 17.24 19.16
CA VAL A 188 -22.20 17.87 18.47
C VAL A 188 -23.30 18.13 19.50
N GLY A 189 -23.39 19.37 19.98
CA GLY A 189 -24.55 19.84 20.74
C GLY A 189 -25.66 20.25 19.77
N HIS A 190 -26.89 19.80 20.04
CA HIS A 190 -28.09 20.33 19.39
C HIS A 190 -28.52 21.64 20.04
#